data_AF-A0A7W1R5L3-F1
#
_entry.id   AF-A0A7W1R5L3-F1
#
_cell.length_a   1.000
_cell.length_b   1.000
_cell.length_c   1.000
_cell.angle_alpha   90.00
_cell.angle_beta   90.00
_cell.angle_gamma   90.00
#
_symmetry.space_group_name_H-M   'P 1'
#
loop_
_entity.id
_entity.type
_entity.pdbx_description
1 polymer ?
#
loop_
_entity_poly.entity_id
_entity_poly.type
_entity_poly.pdbx_seq_one_letter_code
_entity_poly.pdbx_strand_id
1 'polypeptide(L)'
;MINHLVFSAILIPGAIFGALLVVPWIERRFTKDDAEHHLLDRPRDAPVRTATGAAAIAFVSVLFLGGSQDVIAGTLNISIGHVTTLLQFGALVAPPVTWYVTYRLCRVLADRPGAERTERGGAVRRDSSGGYHSVADPSTDPAGASGDRAPRAGTSVGDVAHASRSSETST
;
A
#
# COMPACT_ATOMS: atom_id res chain seq x y z
N MET A 1 -46.38 7.16 -15.91
CA MET A 1 -45.12 7.75 -16.41
C MET A 1 -44.09 7.67 -15.29
N ILE A 2 -43.21 6.66 -15.31
CA ILE A 2 -42.06 6.65 -14.40
C ILE A 2 -41.15 7.80 -14.86
N ASN A 3 -41.00 8.79 -13.99
CA ASN A 3 -40.31 10.03 -14.30
C ASN A 3 -38.82 9.73 -14.47
N HIS A 4 -38.21 10.11 -15.60
CA HIS A 4 -36.80 9.86 -15.92
C HIS A 4 -35.84 10.42 -14.86
N LEU A 5 -36.30 11.43 -14.12
CA LEU A 5 -35.65 12.00 -12.94
C LEU A 5 -35.46 10.98 -11.82
N VAL A 6 -36.43 10.09 -11.57
CA VAL A 6 -36.32 9.05 -10.53
C VAL A 6 -35.25 8.03 -10.91
N PHE A 7 -35.20 7.65 -12.19
CA PHE A 7 -34.21 6.70 -12.67
C PHE A 7 -32.79 7.29 -12.66
N SER A 8 -32.61 8.53 -13.12
CA SER A 8 -31.28 9.16 -13.16
C SER A 8 -30.81 9.65 -11.78
N ALA A 9 -31.66 10.36 -11.04
CA ALA A 9 -31.24 11.06 -9.81
C ALA A 9 -31.30 10.20 -8.55
N ILE A 10 -32.09 9.12 -8.52
CA ILE A 10 -32.25 8.28 -7.34
C ILE A 10 -31.63 6.90 -7.55
N LEU A 11 -31.91 6.25 -8.69
CA LEU A 11 -31.48 4.86 -8.89
C LEU A 11 -29.95 4.73 -9.02
N ILE A 12 -29.31 5.60 -9.82
CA ILE A 12 -27.85 5.53 -10.02
C ILE A 12 -27.08 5.90 -8.73
N PRO A 13 -27.33 7.05 -8.08
CA PRO A 13 -26.65 7.37 -6.82
C PRO A 13 -27.00 6.36 -5.72
N GLY A 14 -28.27 5.96 -5.62
CA GLY A 14 -28.73 4.95 -4.66
C GLY A 14 -28.05 3.60 -4.85
N ALA A 15 -27.80 3.17 -6.09
CA ALA A 15 -27.06 1.95 -6.38
C ALA A 15 -25.57 2.07 -5.96
N ILE A 16 -24.93 3.22 -6.20
CA ILE A 16 -23.53 3.44 -5.81
C ILE A 16 -23.39 3.44 -4.29
N PHE A 17 -24.20 4.23 -3.58
CA PHE A 17 -24.19 4.27 -2.11
C PHE A 17 -24.64 2.95 -1.50
N GLY A 18 -25.64 2.30 -2.09
CA GLY A 18 -26.09 0.97 -1.69
C GLY A 18 -24.97 -0.06 -1.82
N ALA A 19 -24.24 -0.08 -2.94
CA ALA A 19 -23.10 -0.96 -3.12
C ALA A 19 -22.01 -0.69 -2.05
N LEU A 20 -21.68 0.58 -1.80
CA LEU A 20 -20.72 1.01 -0.76
C LEU A 20 -21.12 0.54 0.65
N LEU A 21 -22.40 0.66 1.00
CA LEU A 21 -22.90 0.18 2.28
C LEU A 21 -22.83 -1.34 2.36
N VAL A 22 -23.09 -2.06 1.28
CA VAL A 22 -23.12 -3.53 1.29
C VAL A 22 -21.70 -4.15 1.30
N VAL A 23 -20.64 -3.38 0.98
CA VAL A 23 -19.23 -3.84 0.97
C VAL A 23 -18.83 -4.65 2.21
N PRO A 24 -19.00 -4.19 3.47
CA PRO A 24 -18.58 -4.96 4.64
C PRO A 24 -19.27 -6.33 4.76
N TRP A 25 -20.55 -6.44 4.38
CA TRP A 25 -21.27 -7.72 4.39
C TRP A 25 -20.79 -8.66 3.29
N ILE A 26 -20.54 -8.12 2.10
CA ILE A 26 -19.92 -8.85 0.99
C ILE A 26 -18.54 -9.34 1.41
N GLU A 27 -17.70 -8.47 1.95
CA GLU A 27 -16.34 -8.79 2.37
C GLU A 27 -16.32 -9.86 3.45
N ARG A 28 -17.15 -9.75 4.50
CA ARG A 28 -17.31 -10.81 5.51
C ARG A 28 -17.70 -12.14 4.88
N ARG A 29 -18.61 -12.14 3.90
CA ARG A 29 -19.06 -13.38 3.24
C ARG A 29 -17.99 -14.04 2.36
N PHE A 30 -17.10 -13.26 1.76
CA PHE A 30 -16.01 -13.77 0.90
C PHE A 30 -14.75 -14.12 1.71
N THR A 31 -14.33 -13.25 2.63
CA THR A 31 -13.14 -13.45 3.46
C THR A 31 -13.41 -14.41 4.62
N LYS A 32 -14.68 -14.57 5.04
CA LYS A 32 -15.12 -15.40 6.19
C LYS A 32 -14.39 -15.05 7.48
N ASP A 33 -14.08 -13.77 7.64
CA ASP A 33 -13.37 -13.26 8.80
C ASP A 33 -14.36 -12.64 9.79
N ASP A 34 -14.67 -13.42 10.83
CA ASP A 34 -15.65 -13.10 11.86
C ASP A 34 -15.00 -12.79 13.22
N ALA A 35 -13.67 -12.66 13.28
CA ALA A 35 -12.95 -12.37 14.52
C ALA A 35 -13.03 -10.88 14.92
N GLU A 36 -12.89 -10.62 16.22
CA GLU A 36 -12.82 -9.26 16.76
C GLU A 36 -11.44 -8.63 16.46
N HIS A 37 -11.43 -7.64 15.58
CA HIS A 37 -10.21 -6.91 15.19
C HIS A 37 -10.15 -5.56 15.92
N HIS A 38 -9.23 -5.42 16.87
CA HIS A 38 -8.97 -4.16 17.58
C HIS A 38 -7.80 -3.36 16.99
N LEU A 39 -7.01 -3.99 16.11
CA LEU A 39 -5.93 -3.32 15.38
C LEU A 39 -6.39 -3.07 13.94
N LEU A 40 -6.04 -1.90 13.42
CA LEU A 40 -6.24 -1.61 12.01
C LEU A 40 -5.24 -2.41 11.19
N ASP A 41 -5.77 -3.11 10.19
CA ASP A 41 -4.95 -3.69 9.13
C ASP A 41 -4.26 -2.62 8.31
N ARG A 42 -3.01 -2.90 7.95
CA ARG A 42 -2.27 -2.03 7.05
C ARG A 42 -2.73 -2.26 5.59
N PRO A 43 -2.92 -1.20 4.78
CA PRO A 43 -3.43 -1.31 3.41
C PRO A 43 -2.53 -2.10 2.44
N ARG A 44 -1.26 -2.34 2.78
CA ARG A 44 -0.38 -3.18 1.95
C ARG A 44 -0.62 -4.67 2.20
N ASP A 45 -1.04 -5.04 3.42
CA ASP A 45 -1.17 -6.43 3.86
C ASP A 45 -2.54 -7.01 3.47
N ALA A 46 -3.49 -6.18 3.05
CA ALA A 46 -4.81 -6.56 2.51
C ALA A 46 -5.00 -6.09 1.04
N PRO A 47 -4.23 -6.62 0.07
CA PRO A 47 -4.16 -6.09 -1.30
C PRO A 47 -5.50 -6.09 -2.04
N VAL A 48 -6.36 -7.08 -1.81
CA VAL A 48 -7.68 -7.16 -2.47
C VAL A 48 -8.66 -6.10 -1.96
N ARG A 49 -8.70 -5.89 -0.63
CA ARG A 49 -9.54 -4.85 -0.01
C ARG A 49 -9.11 -3.46 -0.48
N THR A 50 -7.80 -3.21 -0.47
CA THR A 50 -7.25 -1.91 -0.90
C THR A 50 -7.43 -1.66 -2.40
N ALA A 51 -7.25 -2.68 -3.24
CA ALA A 51 -7.49 -2.56 -4.68
C ALA A 51 -8.97 -2.26 -5.00
N THR A 52 -9.90 -2.91 -4.29
CA THR A 52 -11.34 -2.67 -4.45
C THR A 52 -11.73 -1.25 -4.06
N GLY A 53 -11.21 -0.74 -2.92
CA GLY A 53 -11.40 0.65 -2.52
C GLY A 53 -10.82 1.64 -3.54
N ALA A 54 -9.61 1.39 -4.04
CA ALA A 54 -8.98 2.24 -5.05
C ALA A 54 -9.77 2.25 -6.38
N ALA A 55 -10.30 1.11 -6.80
CA ALA A 55 -11.15 1.02 -7.99
C ALA A 55 -12.46 1.80 -7.84
N ALA A 56 -13.08 1.75 -6.65
CA ALA A 56 -14.27 2.54 -6.36
C ALA A 56 -13.98 4.05 -6.40
N ILE A 57 -12.85 4.50 -5.85
CA ILE A 57 -12.40 5.89 -5.92
C ILE A 57 -12.17 6.30 -7.38
N ALA A 58 -11.51 5.47 -8.18
CA ALA A 58 -11.28 5.73 -9.60
C ALA A 58 -12.61 5.88 -10.36
N PHE A 59 -13.58 4.99 -10.11
CA PHE A 59 -14.90 5.08 -10.70
C PHE A 59 -15.57 6.41 -10.37
N VAL A 60 -15.68 6.75 -9.08
CA VAL A 60 -16.30 8.01 -8.63
C VAL A 60 -15.57 9.22 -9.19
N SER A 61 -14.24 9.17 -9.32
CA SER A 61 -13.45 10.26 -9.92
C SER A 61 -13.83 10.47 -11.39
N VAL A 62 -14.00 9.40 -12.17
CA VAL A 62 -14.43 9.51 -13.58
C VAL A 62 -15.85 10.09 -13.67
N LEU A 63 -16.78 9.65 -12.81
CA LEU A 63 -18.13 10.21 -12.78
C LEU A 63 -18.12 11.71 -12.40
N PHE A 64 -17.28 12.08 -11.44
CA PHE A 64 -17.10 13.47 -11.04
C PHE A 64 -16.55 14.33 -12.20
N LEU A 65 -15.56 13.81 -12.94
CA LEU A 65 -15.07 14.46 -14.15
C LEU A 65 -16.17 14.59 -15.22
N GLY A 66 -17.04 13.59 -15.34
CA GLY A 66 -18.26 13.63 -16.17
C GLY A 66 -19.20 14.78 -15.82
N GLY A 67 -19.36 15.09 -14.53
CA GLY A 67 -20.11 16.27 -14.09
C GLY A 67 -19.49 17.59 -14.55
N SER A 68 -18.18 17.61 -14.81
CA SER A 68 -17.42 18.79 -15.26
C SER A 68 -17.05 18.76 -16.76
N GLN A 69 -17.66 17.89 -17.56
CA GLN A 69 -17.26 17.66 -18.95
C GLN A 69 -17.28 18.92 -19.83
N ASP A 70 -18.17 19.87 -19.55
CA ASP A 70 -18.27 21.13 -20.32
C ASP A 70 -17.05 22.03 -20.09
N VAL A 71 -16.52 22.06 -18.86
CA VAL A 71 -15.29 22.79 -18.51
C VAL A 71 -14.08 22.11 -19.17
N ILE A 72 -14.05 20.78 -19.17
CA ILE A 72 -13.00 20.00 -19.84
C ILE A 72 -13.01 20.26 -21.36
N ALA A 73 -14.19 20.23 -21.98
CA ALA A 73 -14.35 20.52 -23.40
C ALA A 73 -13.91 21.95 -23.74
N GLY A 74 -14.32 22.94 -22.94
CA GLY A 74 -13.96 24.34 -23.15
C GLY A 74 -12.47 24.64 -22.96
N THR A 75 -11.82 24.01 -21.98
CA THR A 75 -10.38 24.22 -21.72
C THR A 75 -9.49 23.53 -22.75
N LEU A 76 -9.84 22.33 -23.18
CA LEU A 76 -9.06 21.55 -24.15
C LEU A 76 -9.41 21.87 -25.61
N ASN A 77 -10.43 22.69 -25.87
CA ASN A 77 -10.98 22.96 -27.21
C ASN A 77 -11.36 21.67 -27.98
N ILE A 78 -11.84 20.66 -27.25
CA ILE A 78 -12.29 19.37 -27.80
C ILE A 78 -13.82 19.34 -27.81
N SER A 79 -14.43 18.70 -28.82
CA SER A 79 -15.88 18.48 -28.87
C SER A 79 -16.38 17.71 -27.64
N ILE A 80 -17.51 18.15 -27.08
CA ILE A 80 -18.19 17.51 -25.95
C ILE A 80 -18.43 16.02 -26.24
N GLY A 81 -18.82 15.67 -27.47
CA GLY A 81 -19.05 14.26 -27.85
C GLY A 81 -17.81 13.37 -27.69
N HIS A 82 -16.62 13.89 -27.97
CA HIS A 82 -15.37 13.16 -27.73
C HIS A 82 -15.07 13.03 -26.24
N VAL A 83 -15.31 14.09 -25.46
CA VAL A 83 -15.13 14.07 -24.00
C VAL A 83 -16.07 13.05 -23.35
N THR A 84 -17.35 13.03 -23.75
CA THR A 84 -18.32 12.06 -23.25
C THR A 84 -17.92 10.63 -23.59
N THR A 85 -17.52 10.38 -24.84
CA THR A 85 -17.09 9.03 -25.26
C THR A 85 -15.85 8.58 -24.48
N LEU A 86 -14.87 9.48 -24.30
CA LEU A 86 -13.68 9.22 -23.49
C LEU A 86 -14.03 8.87 -22.05
N LEU A 87 -14.93 9.63 -21.42
CA LEU A 87 -15.35 9.40 -20.04
C LEU A 87 -16.18 8.13 -19.89
N GLN A 88 -16.95 7.73 -20.90
CA GLN A 88 -17.64 6.44 -20.92
C GLN A 88 -16.65 5.27 -20.93
N PHE A 89 -15.66 5.30 -21.82
CA PHE A 89 -14.58 4.32 -21.81
C PHE A 89 -13.78 4.38 -20.50
N GLY A 90 -13.53 5.58 -19.98
CA GLY A 90 -12.88 5.78 -18.69
C GLY A 90 -13.65 5.15 -17.53
N ALA A 91 -14.98 5.27 -17.50
CA ALA A 91 -15.81 4.72 -16.43
C ALA A 91 -15.77 3.18 -16.42
N LEU A 92 -15.58 2.55 -17.58
CA LEU A 92 -15.48 1.10 -17.72
C LEU A 92 -14.05 0.59 -17.50
N VAL A 93 -13.04 1.29 -18.03
CA VAL A 93 -11.64 0.81 -18.07
C VAL A 93 -10.81 1.29 -16.88
N ALA A 94 -11.03 2.49 -16.36
CA ALA A 94 -10.24 3.01 -15.26
C ALA A 94 -10.35 2.16 -13.97
N PRO A 95 -11.54 1.73 -13.52
CA PRO A 95 -11.66 0.92 -12.31
C PRO A 95 -10.88 -0.42 -12.35
N PRO A 96 -11.01 -1.29 -13.39
CA PRO A 96 -10.26 -2.54 -13.43
C PRO A 96 -8.75 -2.33 -13.58
N VAL A 97 -8.32 -1.28 -14.29
CA VAL A 97 -6.90 -0.94 -14.41
C VAL A 97 -6.34 -0.50 -13.05
N THR A 98 -7.01 0.43 -12.37
CA THR A 98 -6.61 0.87 -11.02
C THR A 98 -6.60 -0.29 -10.03
N TRP A 99 -7.59 -1.18 -10.10
CA TRP A 99 -7.64 -2.38 -9.27
C TRP A 99 -6.39 -3.24 -9.46
N TYR A 100 -6.06 -3.56 -10.72
CA TYR A 100 -4.91 -4.41 -11.05
C TYR A 100 -3.60 -3.78 -10.60
N VAL A 101 -3.39 -2.50 -10.89
CA VAL A 101 -2.18 -1.77 -10.51
C VAL A 101 -2.02 -1.72 -9.00
N THR A 102 -3.07 -1.35 -8.27
CA THR A 102 -3.04 -1.28 -6.80
C THR A 102 -2.80 -2.66 -6.19
N TYR A 103 -3.46 -3.70 -6.69
CA TYR A 103 -3.25 -5.08 -6.23
C TYR A 103 -1.78 -5.50 -6.39
N ARG A 104 -1.19 -5.25 -7.58
CA ARG A 104 0.21 -5.58 -7.86
C ARG A 104 1.16 -4.79 -6.96
N LEU A 105 0.89 -3.50 -6.75
CA LEU A 105 1.71 -2.64 -5.91
C LEU A 105 1.66 -3.07 -4.44
N CYS A 106 0.47 -3.30 -3.89
CA CYS A 106 0.32 -3.77 -2.50
C CYS A 106 1.05 -5.10 -2.28
N ARG A 107 0.93 -6.05 -3.22
CA ARG A 107 1.63 -7.34 -3.11
C ARG A 107 3.16 -7.18 -3.09
N VAL A 108 3.71 -6.36 -3.99
CA VAL A 108 5.15 -6.06 -4.01
C VAL A 108 5.60 -5.35 -2.72
N LEU A 109 4.76 -4.49 -2.14
CA LEU A 109 5.05 -3.78 -0.90
C LEU A 109 4.91 -4.66 0.35
N ALA A 110 4.06 -5.68 0.32
CA ALA A 110 3.90 -6.66 1.39
C ALA A 110 5.11 -7.61 1.45
N ASP A 111 5.62 -8.02 0.28
CA ASP A 111 6.82 -8.88 0.19
C ASP A 111 8.11 -8.16 0.61
N ARG A 112 8.08 -6.82 0.75
CA ARG A 112 9.24 -6.06 1.23
C ARG A 112 9.43 -6.29 2.73
N PRO A 113 10.67 -6.57 3.16
CA PRO A 113 10.95 -6.68 4.58
C PRO A 113 10.59 -5.38 5.31
N GLY A 114 9.95 -5.50 6.49
CA GLY A 114 9.43 -4.38 7.28
C GLY A 114 10.50 -3.42 7.81
N ALA A 115 10.06 -2.34 8.46
CA ALA A 115 10.94 -1.29 9.01
C ALA A 115 12.01 -1.82 9.98
N GLU A 116 11.74 -2.93 10.67
CA GLU A 116 12.70 -3.64 11.53
C GLU A 116 13.92 -4.18 10.77
N ARG A 117 13.82 -4.31 9.43
CA ARG A 117 14.92 -4.71 8.54
C ARG A 117 15.59 -3.51 7.86
N THR A 118 15.04 -2.30 8.00
CA THR A 118 15.53 -1.06 7.38
C THR A 118 16.76 -0.49 8.11
N GLU A 119 17.07 -0.94 9.33
CA GLU A 119 18.31 -0.55 10.02
C GLU A 119 19.58 -1.24 9.46
N ARG A 120 19.44 -2.14 8.48
CA ARG A 120 20.61 -2.73 7.81
C ARG A 120 21.10 -1.81 6.70
N GLY A 121 21.89 -0.80 7.09
CA GLY A 121 23.04 -0.47 6.28
C GLY A 121 23.86 -1.76 6.15
N GLY A 122 23.71 -2.50 5.05
CA GLY A 122 24.44 -3.74 4.86
C GLY A 122 25.92 -3.45 5.03
N ALA A 123 26.57 -4.09 6.00
CA ALA A 123 28.00 -3.87 6.22
C ALA A 123 28.71 -4.22 4.92
N VAL A 124 29.24 -3.21 4.23
CA VAL A 124 29.97 -3.40 2.98
C VAL A 124 31.42 -3.61 3.37
N ARG A 125 31.95 -4.80 3.07
CA ARG A 125 33.38 -5.06 3.22
C ARG A 125 34.06 -4.83 1.86
N ARG A 126 35.19 -4.15 1.92
CA ARG A 126 36.07 -3.95 0.76
C ARG A 126 37.11 -5.05 0.73
N ASP A 127 37.23 -5.71 -0.41
CA ASP A 127 38.26 -6.70 -0.67
C ASP A 127 39.63 -6.04 -0.86
N SER A 128 40.71 -6.79 -0.65
CA SER A 128 42.08 -6.32 -0.93
C SER A 128 42.29 -5.95 -2.41
N SER A 129 41.53 -6.55 -3.33
CA SER A 129 41.50 -6.16 -4.75
C SER A 129 40.72 -4.87 -5.04
N GLY A 130 40.05 -4.30 -4.03
CA GLY A 130 39.23 -3.10 -4.16
C GLY A 130 37.76 -3.34 -4.48
N GLY A 131 37.31 -4.59 -4.62
CA GLY A 131 35.90 -4.94 -4.80
C GLY A 131 35.08 -4.70 -3.53
N TYR A 132 33.79 -4.41 -3.66
CA TYR A 132 32.87 -4.26 -2.53
C TYR A 132 31.89 -5.42 -2.48
N HIS A 133 31.76 -6.08 -1.33
CA HIS A 133 30.82 -7.17 -1.11
C HIS A 133 29.98 -6.90 0.13
N SER A 134 28.67 -7.18 0.04
CA SER A 134 27.76 -7.10 1.18
C SER A 134 28.00 -8.29 2.09
N VAL A 135 28.24 -8.03 3.38
CA VAL A 135 28.29 -9.08 4.39
C VAL A 135 26.86 -9.53 4.66
N ALA A 136 26.56 -10.79 4.36
CA ALA A 136 25.28 -11.39 4.71
C ALA A 136 25.09 -11.33 6.22
N ASP A 137 23.93 -10.83 6.65
CA ASP A 137 23.62 -10.71 8.06
C ASP A 137 23.49 -12.12 8.69
N PRO A 138 24.14 -12.41 9.83
CA PRO A 138 24.15 -13.72 10.48
C PRO A 138 22.77 -14.29 10.84
N SER A 139 21.73 -13.45 10.92
CA SER A 139 20.36 -13.89 11.19
C SER A 139 19.63 -14.52 9.99
N THR A 140 20.33 -14.70 8.86
CA THR A 140 19.79 -15.33 7.63
C THR A 140 20.09 -16.84 7.58
N ASP A 141 20.25 -17.49 8.72
CA ASP A 141 20.33 -18.95 8.81
C ASP A 141 18.93 -19.53 9.07
N PRO A 142 18.35 -20.32 8.14
CA PRO A 142 17.07 -21.00 8.37
C PRO A 142 17.12 -22.03 9.52
N ALA A 143 18.30 -22.40 10.01
CA ALA A 143 18.46 -23.32 11.14
C ALA A 143 18.23 -22.70 12.53
N GLY A 144 18.09 -21.37 12.63
CA GLY A 144 18.00 -20.65 13.92
C GLY A 144 16.57 -20.40 14.46
N ALA A 145 15.51 -20.87 13.79
CA ALA A 145 14.13 -20.65 14.23
C ALA A 145 13.64 -21.67 15.29
N SER A 146 14.56 -22.37 15.96
CA SER A 146 14.28 -23.33 17.02
C SER A 146 15.39 -23.26 18.07
N GLY A 147 15.19 -22.47 19.12
CA GLY A 147 16.00 -22.56 20.34
C GLY A 147 16.44 -21.21 20.90
N ASP A 148 15.86 -20.86 22.04
CA ASP A 148 16.34 -19.93 23.05
C ASP A 148 16.82 -18.52 22.68
N ARG A 149 16.15 -17.56 23.31
CA ARG A 149 16.58 -16.16 23.43
C ARG A 149 17.88 -16.09 24.27
N ALA A 150 19.03 -16.10 23.63
CA ALA A 150 20.29 -15.73 24.27
C ALA A 150 20.36 -14.20 24.52
N PRO A 151 20.98 -13.74 25.63
CA PRO A 151 20.94 -12.35 26.04
C PRO A 151 21.79 -11.48 25.12
N ARG A 152 21.24 -10.31 24.74
CA ARG A 152 21.92 -9.31 23.92
C ARG A 152 23.17 -8.81 24.66
N ALA A 153 24.35 -9.15 24.17
CA ALA A 153 25.57 -8.40 24.47
C ALA A 153 25.46 -7.04 23.76
N GLY A 154 24.81 -6.09 24.44
CA GLY A 154 24.87 -4.69 24.04
C GLY A 154 26.26 -4.18 24.36
N THR A 155 27.09 -3.94 23.34
CA THR A 155 28.22 -3.02 23.50
C THR A 155 27.60 -1.64 23.58
N SER A 156 27.29 -1.21 24.80
CA SER A 156 26.85 0.14 25.05
C SER A 156 28.01 1.07 24.66
N VAL A 157 27.69 2.16 23.96
CA VAL A 157 28.66 3.21 23.60
C VAL A 157 29.34 3.80 24.85
N GLY A 158 28.81 3.54 26.06
CA GLY A 158 29.43 3.89 27.34
C GLY A 158 30.66 3.06 27.73
N ASP A 159 30.77 1.80 27.30
CA ASP A 159 31.88 0.93 27.72
C ASP A 159 33.21 1.30 27.05
N VAL A 160 33.14 1.84 25.82
CA VAL A 160 34.33 2.30 25.09
C VAL A 160 34.92 3.56 25.73
N ALA A 161 34.09 4.40 26.35
CA ALA A 161 34.54 5.61 27.03
C ALA A 161 35.24 5.33 28.37
N HIS A 162 34.96 4.19 29.01
CA HIS A 162 35.59 3.84 30.28
C HIS A 162 36.98 3.22 30.10
N ALA A 163 37.22 2.53 28.98
CA ALA A 163 38.51 1.91 28.66
C ALA A 163 39.61 2.93 28.30
N SER A 164 39.26 4.10 27.75
CA SER A 164 40.26 5.13 27.40
C SER A 164 40.75 5.93 28.61
N ARG A 165 39.96 5.98 29.71
CA ARG A 165 40.31 6.77 30.90
C ARG A 165 41.27 6.05 31.85
N SER A 166 41.40 4.72 31.74
CA SER A 166 42.34 3.93 32.53
C SER A 166 43.77 3.89 31.96
N SER A 167 43.98 4.32 30.71
CA SER A 167 45.30 4.36 30.08
C SER A 167 46.07 5.67 30.29
N GLU A 168 45.46 6.72 30.83
CA GLU A 168 46.12 8.01 31.09
C GLU A 168 46.70 8.14 32.52
N THR A 169 46.54 7.15 33.40
CA THR A 169 46.94 7.24 34.83
C THR A 169 48.10 6.32 35.24
N SER A 170 48.93 5.87 34.29
CA SER A 170 50.20 5.19 34.60
C SER A 170 51.32 5.79 33.76
N THR A 171 51.68 7.01 34.16
CA THR A 171 53.04 7.55 34.05
C THR A 171 53.88 6.99 35.17
#